data_AF-A0A6P0TZJ6-F1
#
_entry.id   AF-A0A6P0TZJ6-F1
#
_cell.length_a   1.000
_cell.length_b   1.000
_cell.length_c   1.000
_cell.angle_alpha   90.00
_cell.angle_beta   90.00
_cell.angle_gamma   90.00
#
_symmetry.space_group_name_H-M   'P 1'
#
loop_
_entity.id
_entity.type
_entity.pdbx_description
1 polymer ?
#
loop_
_entity_poly.entity_id
_entity_poly.type
_entity_poly.pdbx_seq_one_letter_code
_entity_poly.pdbx_strand_id
1 'polypeptide(L)'
;MMSNHKLAKAVADMGFYEFRRQLKYKCELYGSELIVVDRWFPSSKTCSNCGTVKESLLLSERIFNCERCGFSCERDLNAALNLAMAGSLLRNANANVRDSLWTG
;
A
#
# COMPACT_ATOMS: atom_id res chain seq x y z
N MET A 1 7.47 18.90 -1.16
CA MET A 1 6.38 17.97 -1.53
C MET A 1 5.06 18.73 -1.39
N MET A 2 4.57 19.30 -2.50
CA MET A 2 3.28 20.01 -2.72
C MET A 2 3.42 20.84 -4.01
N SER A 3 3.88 20.20 -5.09
CA SER A 3 4.21 20.89 -6.35
C SER A 3 2.97 21.16 -7.22
N ASN A 4 1.91 20.37 -7.07
CA ASN A 4 0.67 20.58 -7.81
C ASN A 4 -0.30 21.42 -6.98
N HIS A 5 -0.34 22.73 -7.23
CA HIS A 5 -1.21 23.68 -6.51
C HIS A 5 -2.70 23.32 -6.55
N LYS A 6 -3.17 22.58 -7.57
CA LYS A 6 -4.58 22.13 -7.67
C LYS A 6 -4.91 21.01 -6.69
N LEU A 7 -3.95 20.14 -6.40
CA LEU A 7 -4.13 18.96 -5.52
C LEU A 7 -3.53 19.15 -4.14
N ALA A 8 -2.59 20.09 -3.96
CA ALA A 8 -1.85 20.30 -2.72
C ALA A 8 -2.78 20.57 -1.53
N LYS A 9 -3.78 21.44 -1.70
CA LYS A 9 -4.77 21.73 -0.66
C LYS A 9 -5.57 20.48 -0.28
N ALA A 10 -6.14 19.78 -1.26
CA ALA A 10 -6.90 18.56 -1.02
C ALA A 10 -6.06 17.49 -0.30
N VAL A 11 -4.78 17.33 -0.67
CA VAL A 11 -3.87 16.37 -0.01
C VAL A 11 -3.53 16.81 1.41
N ALA A 12 -3.33 18.10 1.66
CA ALA A 12 -3.06 18.63 3.00
C ALA A 12 -4.28 18.44 3.93
N ASP A 13 -5.47 18.73 3.43
CA ASP A 13 -6.73 18.60 4.17
C ASP A 13 -7.04 17.15 4.61
N MET A 14 -6.46 16.14 3.94
CA MET A 14 -6.62 14.73 4.33
C MET A 14 -5.87 14.32 5.61
N GLY A 15 -4.87 15.08 6.05
CA GLY A 15 -4.21 14.83 7.35
C GLY A 15 -3.56 13.45 7.50
N PHE A 16 -2.95 12.89 6.45
CA PHE A 16 -2.38 11.53 6.45
C PHE A 16 -1.41 11.23 7.60
N TYR A 17 -0.67 12.23 8.09
CA TYR A 17 0.20 12.07 9.25
C TYR A 17 -0.60 11.74 10.52
N GLU A 18 -1.67 12.49 10.77
CA GLU A 18 -2.53 12.30 11.94
C GLU A 18 -3.25 10.96 11.85
N PHE A 19 -3.74 10.59 10.65
CA PHE A 19 -4.34 9.29 10.41
C PHE A 19 -3.38 8.14 10.78
N ARG A 20 -2.12 8.20 10.33
CA ARG A 20 -1.10 7.21 10.69
C ARG A 20 -0.80 7.20 12.19
N ARG A 21 -0.71 8.37 12.83
CA ARG A 21 -0.45 8.49 14.27
C ARG A 21 -1.55 7.81 15.09
N GLN A 22 -2.81 8.04 14.73
CA GLN A 22 -3.97 7.43 15.38
C GLN A 22 -4.00 5.91 15.17
N LEU A 23 -3.68 5.42 13.97
CA LEU A 23 -3.57 3.98 13.71
C LEU A 23 -2.50 3.33 14.58
N LYS A 24 -1.29 3.92 14.65
CA LYS A 24 -0.21 3.39 15.51
C LYS A 24 -0.66 3.29 16.97
N TYR A 25 -1.17 4.39 17.51
CA TYR A 25 -1.68 4.44 18.88
C TYR A 25 -2.75 3.37 19.14
N LYS A 26 -3.74 3.23 18.26
CA LYS A 26 -4.81 2.24 18.44
C LYS A 26 -4.32 0.81 18.30
N CYS A 27 -3.41 0.53 17.37
CA CYS A 27 -2.81 -0.79 17.22
C CYS A 27 -2.05 -1.21 18.49
N GLU A 28 -1.25 -0.31 19.06
CA GLU A 28 -0.57 -0.54 20.34
C GLU A 28 -1.57 -0.80 21.48
N LEU A 29 -2.67 -0.04 21.54
CA LEU A 29 -3.70 -0.19 22.56
C LEU A 29 -4.42 -1.55 22.50
N TYR A 30 -4.70 -2.06 21.29
CA TYR A 30 -5.46 -3.31 21.11
C TYR A 30 -4.56 -4.55 20.90
N GLY A 31 -3.24 -4.41 20.94
CA GLY A 31 -2.32 -5.50 20.64
C GLY A 31 -2.33 -5.94 19.17
N SER A 32 -2.76 -5.05 18.26
CA SER A 32 -2.78 -5.30 16.82
C SER A 32 -1.45 -4.91 16.18
N GLU A 33 -1.05 -5.62 15.12
CA GLU A 33 0.14 -5.28 14.35
C GLU A 33 -0.18 -4.23 13.26
N LEU A 34 0.63 -3.17 13.19
CA LEU A 34 0.61 -2.19 12.10
C LEU A 34 1.83 -2.37 11.20
N ILE A 35 1.59 -2.83 9.97
CA ILE A 35 2.63 -2.95 8.95
C ILE A 35 2.54 -1.77 7.99
N VAL A 36 3.68 -1.14 7.74
CA VAL A 36 3.79 0.01 6.85
C VAL A 36 4.60 -0.39 5.64
N VAL A 37 3.93 -0.41 4.49
CA VAL A 37 4.57 -0.64 3.19
C VAL A 37 5.31 0.63 2.75
N ASP A 38 6.37 0.46 1.97
CA ASP A 38 7.16 1.56 1.42
C ASP A 38 6.29 2.58 0.66
N ARG A 39 6.63 3.87 0.78
CA ARG A 39 5.88 4.98 0.17
C ARG A 39 5.79 4.88 -1.34
N TRP A 40 6.82 4.35 -1.99
CA TRP A 40 6.95 4.28 -3.45
C TRP A 40 6.52 2.93 -4.01
N PHE A 41 6.01 2.03 -3.16
CA PHE A 41 5.45 0.77 -3.62
C PHE A 41 4.30 1.03 -4.60
N PRO A 42 4.37 0.50 -5.85
CA PRO A 42 3.43 0.83 -6.92
C PRO A 42 2.09 0.06 -6.77
N SER A 43 1.41 0.17 -5.63
CA SER A 43 0.22 -0.63 -5.30
C SER A 43 -0.91 -0.47 -6.31
N SER A 44 -1.19 0.74 -6.79
CA SER A 44 -2.25 0.99 -7.76
C SER A 44 -1.87 0.62 -9.21
N LYS A 45 -0.58 0.58 -9.53
CA LYS A 45 -0.06 0.26 -10.88
C LYS A 45 0.25 -1.22 -11.08
N THR A 46 0.46 -1.97 -10.00
CA THR A 46 0.74 -3.40 -10.03
C THR A 46 -0.57 -4.16 -10.23
N CYS A 47 -0.63 -5.12 -11.14
CA CYS A 47 -1.78 -6.00 -11.25
C CYS A 47 -1.81 -6.98 -10.08
N SER A 48 -2.87 -6.97 -9.27
CA SER A 48 -3.03 -7.89 -8.14
C SER A 48 -3.17 -9.36 -8.54
N ASN A 49 -3.49 -9.62 -9.82
CA ASN A 49 -3.62 -10.99 -10.34
C ASN A 49 -2.29 -11.55 -10.89
N CYS A 50 -1.50 -10.77 -11.62
CA CYS A 50 -0.30 -11.27 -12.32
C CYS A 50 1.01 -10.54 -11.98
N GLY A 51 0.99 -9.55 -11.10
CA GLY A 51 2.17 -8.80 -10.64
C GLY A 51 2.75 -7.81 -11.66
N THR A 52 2.17 -7.67 -12.85
CA THR A 52 2.70 -6.74 -13.87
C THR A 52 2.45 -5.30 -13.47
N VAL A 53 3.49 -4.48 -13.55
CA VAL A 53 3.42 -3.05 -13.21
C VAL A 53 3.19 -2.23 -14.47
N LYS A 54 2.13 -1.42 -14.49
CA LYS A 54 1.90 -0.44 -15.55
C LYS A 54 2.94 0.67 -15.51
N GLU A 55 3.41 1.11 -16.67
CA GLU A 55 4.27 2.29 -16.79
C GLU A 55 3.52 3.55 -16.35
N SER A 56 2.33 3.76 -16.90
CA SER A 56 1.47 4.91 -16.64
C SER A 56 0.08 4.49 -16.13
N LEU A 57 -0.50 5.34 -15.28
CA LEU A 57 -1.86 5.22 -14.79
C LEU A 57 -2.32 6.62 -14.38
N LEU A 58 -3.34 7.14 -15.06
CA LEU A 58 -3.88 8.46 -14.84
C LEU A 58 -4.74 8.50 -13.57
N LEU A 59 -4.80 9.65 -12.93
CA LEU A 59 -5.62 9.85 -11.73
C LEU A 59 -7.12 9.61 -12.02
N SER A 60 -7.58 9.95 -13.23
CA SER A 60 -8.96 9.78 -13.69
C SER A 60 -9.34 8.33 -13.99
N GLU A 61 -8.37 7.42 -14.17
CA GLU A 61 -8.66 5.99 -14.37
C GLU A 61 -9.13 5.38 -13.05
N ARG A 62 -10.43 5.08 -12.96
CA ARG A 62 -11.06 4.45 -11.78
C ARG A 62 -11.08 2.92 -11.86
N ILE A 63 -11.07 2.37 -13.08
CA ILE A 63 -10.95 0.94 -13.34
C ILE A 63 -9.50 0.61 -13.67
N PHE A 64 -8.94 -0.40 -13.01
CA PHE A 64 -7.67 -0.99 -13.38
C PHE A 64 -7.91 -2.10 -14.39
N ASN A 65 -7.34 -1.96 -15.59
CA ASN A 65 -7.34 -3.00 -16.63
C ASN A 65 -5.92 -3.50 -16.88
N CYS A 66 -5.67 -4.80 -16.74
CA CYS A 66 -4.37 -5.39 -17.01
C CYS A 66 -4.26 -5.85 -18.46
N GLU A 67 -3.34 -5.25 -19.21
CA GLU A 67 -3.09 -5.61 -20.62
C GLU A 67 -2.40 -6.97 -20.78
N ARG A 68 -1.73 -7.47 -19.72
CA ARG A 68 -1.03 -8.76 -19.77
C ARG A 68 -1.94 -9.96 -19.52
N CYS A 69 -2.86 -9.87 -18.57
CA CYS A 69 -3.69 -11.02 -18.15
C CYS A 69 -5.19 -10.80 -18.28
N GLY A 70 -5.64 -9.65 -18.79
CA GLY A 70 -7.06 -9.32 -18.98
C GLY A 70 -7.84 -9.03 -17.70
N PHE A 71 -7.19 -9.06 -16.52
CA PHE A 71 -7.84 -8.76 -15.24
C PHE A 71 -8.37 -7.32 -15.21
N SER A 72 -9.61 -7.14 -14.73
CA SER A 72 -10.25 -5.84 -14.59
C SER A 72 -10.97 -5.72 -13.25
N CYS A 73 -10.73 -4.63 -12.50
CA CYS A 73 -11.45 -4.30 -11.28
C CYS A 73 -11.32 -2.82 -10.92
N GLU A 74 -11.99 -2.37 -9.86
CA GLU A 74 -11.77 -1.03 -9.29
C GLU A 74 -10.29 -0.83 -8.91
N ARG A 75 -9.71 0.31 -9.31
CA ARG A 75 -8.29 0.64 -9.07
C ARG A 75 -7.94 0.62 -7.58
N ASP A 76 -8.85 1.10 -6.74
CA ASP A 76 -8.64 1.15 -5.30
C ASP A 76 -8.70 -0.27 -4.68
N LEU A 77 -9.52 -1.18 -5.22
CA LEU A 77 -9.53 -2.59 -4.85
C LEU A 77 -8.23 -3.30 -5.27
N ASN A 78 -7.75 -3.06 -6.50
CA ASN A 78 -6.45 -3.56 -6.97
C ASN A 78 -5.32 -3.11 -6.02
N ALA A 79 -5.29 -1.83 -5.65
CA ALA A 79 -4.30 -1.28 -4.73
C ALA A 79 -4.38 -1.91 -3.33
N ALA A 80 -5.59 -2.11 -2.80
CA ALA A 80 -5.79 -2.76 -1.50
C ALA A 80 -5.29 -4.21 -1.48
N LEU A 81 -5.56 -4.98 -2.53
CA LEU A 81 -5.07 -6.37 -2.66
C LEU A 81 -3.53 -6.42 -2.69
N ASN A 82 -2.89 -5.51 -3.43
CA ASN A 82 -1.44 -5.42 -3.46
C ASN A 82 -0.84 -5.03 -2.11
N LEU A 83 -1.47 -4.09 -1.38
CA LEU A 83 -1.04 -3.70 -0.03
C LEU A 83 -1.20 -4.85 0.98
N ALA A 84 -2.28 -5.63 0.89
CA ALA A 84 -2.47 -6.81 1.72
C ALA A 84 -1.37 -7.85 1.47
N MET A 85 -1.08 -8.15 0.20
CA MET A 85 -0.02 -9.08 -0.18
C MET A 85 1.37 -8.60 0.30
N ALA A 86 1.70 -7.33 0.08
CA ALA A 86 2.96 -6.75 0.55
C ALA A 86 3.07 -6.78 2.08
N GLY A 87 1.98 -6.48 2.79
CA GLY A 87 1.92 -6.56 4.25
C GLY A 87 2.17 -7.99 4.76
N SER A 88 1.56 -8.99 4.14
CA SER A 88 1.79 -10.40 4.49
C SER A 88 3.24 -10.84 4.26
N LEU A 89 3.86 -10.43 3.15
CA LEU A 89 5.26 -10.73 2.88
C LEU A 89 6.20 -10.09 3.91
N LEU A 90 5.99 -8.82 4.25
CA LEU A 90 6.77 -8.10 5.27
C LEU A 90 6.63 -8.74 6.65
N ARG A 91 5.41 -9.17 7.02
CA ARG A 91 5.16 -9.90 8.27
C ARG A 91 6.00 -11.17 8.35
N ASN A 92 5.95 -11.97 7.29
CA ASN A 92 6.66 -13.25 7.23
C ASN A 92 8.18 -13.05 7.25
N ALA A 93 8.69 -12.03 6.55
CA ALA A 93 10.10 -11.68 6.59
C ALA A 93 10.55 -11.30 8.02
N ASN A 94 9.75 -10.52 8.74
CA ASN A 94 10.04 -10.14 10.12
C ASN A 94 10.00 -11.35 11.09
N ALA A 95 9.13 -12.33 10.86
CA ALA A 95 9.09 -13.55 11.65
C ALA A 95 10.39 -14.37 11.48
N ASN A 96 10.84 -14.58 10.24
CA ASN A 96 12.07 -15.32 9.94
C ASN A 96 13.34 -14.68 10.52
N VAL A 97 13.38 -13.35 10.62
CA VAL A 97 14.50 -12.63 11.28
C VAL A 97 14.50 -12.86 12.79
N ARG A 98 13.33 -12.97 13.44
CA ARG A 98 13.25 -13.22 14.89
C ARG A 98 13.69 -14.65 15.24
N ASP A 99 13.37 -15.62 14.41
CA ASP A 99 13.75 -17.03 14.63
C ASP A 99 15.27 -17.28 14.45
N SER A 100 15.91 -16.53 13.55
CA SER A 100 17.36 -16.60 13.33
C SER A 100 18.20 -15.92 14.41
N LEU A 101 17.62 -15.04 15.22
CA LEU A 101 18.30 -14.38 16.35
C LEU A 101 18.24 -15.18 17.66
N TRP A 102 17.57 -16.33 17.69
CA TRP A 102 17.42 -17.22 18.85
C TRP A 102 18.09 -18.59 18.68
N THR A 103 18.86 -18.80 17.61
CA THR A 103 19.57 -20.05 17.31
C THR A 103 21.11 -19.94 17.45
N GLY A 104 21.60 -18.91 18.14
CA GLY A 104 23.02 -18.68 18.41
C GLY A 104 23.33 -18.58 19.90
#